data_AF-A0A4Y8L1E7-F1
#
_entry.id   AF-A0A4Y8L1E7-F1
#
_cell.length_a   1.000
_cell.length_b   1.000
_cell.length_c   1.000
_cell.angle_alpha   90.00
_cell.angle_beta   90.00
_cell.angle_gamma   90.00
#
_symmetry.space_group_name_H-M   'P 1'
#
loop_
_entity.id
_entity.type
_entity.pdbx_description
1 polymer ?
#
loop_
_entity_poly.entity_id
_entity_poly.type
_entity_poly.pdbx_seq_one_letter_code
_entity_poly.pdbx_strand_id
1 'polypeptide(L)'
;MEFTFNMDFSVISILLSVMIWGIIILLIRRVYVAQPEGERPKVIKLIIVFLVGLFSFSIDLPFSGEILKVSILPLGVWVLYWILKRRNRWGNYRKYAWIGFFSNFLFLASVLLTIWLTDLIYPEDELETYISDVSNAELMVSHPTGDQASLDTESLKSSIQSFQLADTDVIEWYHDSEDWDIETNEPKEEDEKFPYLLINTENQQKLQYLIYIESDGKGLLVTTKDQQYYFRSDEAEFLLKGEDES
;
A
#
# COMPACT_ATOMS: atom_id res chain seq x y z
N MET A 1 -9.77 -7.58 -24.12
CA MET A 1 -8.57 -7.72 -23.28
C MET A 1 -8.28 -6.33 -22.76
N GLU A 2 -8.90 -5.97 -21.64
CA GLU A 2 -8.75 -4.66 -21.03
C GLU A 2 -7.47 -4.69 -20.20
N PHE A 3 -6.49 -3.86 -20.58
CA PHE A 3 -5.32 -3.62 -19.76
C PHE A 3 -5.73 -2.60 -18.70
N THR A 4 -6.24 -3.08 -17.57
CA THR A 4 -6.41 -2.25 -16.38
C THR A 4 -5.03 -2.03 -15.76
N PHE A 5 -4.44 -0.87 -16.06
CA PHE A 5 -3.28 -0.38 -15.33
C PHE A 5 -3.75 0.12 -13.96
N ASN A 6 -3.94 -0.80 -13.00
CA ASN A 6 -4.04 -0.44 -11.58
C ASN A 6 -2.64 -0.02 -11.12
N MET A 7 -2.31 1.24 -11.35
CA MET A 7 -1.10 1.86 -10.84
C MET A 7 -1.47 2.56 -9.54
N ASP A 8 -1.53 1.79 -8.45
CA ASP A 8 -1.61 2.31 -7.08
C ASP A 8 -0.25 2.90 -6.69
N PHE A 9 0.19 3.93 -7.40
CA PHE A 9 1.44 4.63 -7.07
C PHE A 9 1.15 5.69 -6.02
N SER A 10 1.61 5.45 -4.80
CA SER A 10 1.70 6.49 -3.78
C SER A 10 2.52 7.67 -4.31
N VAL A 11 2.02 8.90 -4.10
CA VAL A 11 2.73 10.15 -4.43
C VAL A 11 4.12 10.16 -3.79
N ILE A 12 4.25 9.59 -2.60
CA ILE A 12 5.51 9.44 -1.86
C ILE A 12 6.51 8.60 -2.68
N SER A 13 6.06 7.46 -3.21
CA SER A 13 6.89 6.56 -4.02
C SER A 13 7.40 7.23 -5.30
N ILE A 14 6.54 8.02 -5.97
CA ILE A 14 6.91 8.76 -7.18
C ILE A 14 7.98 9.82 -6.85
N LEU A 15 7.78 10.61 -5.80
CA LEU A 15 8.72 11.66 -5.40
C LEU A 15 10.09 11.08 -5.04
N LEU A 16 10.11 10.00 -4.27
CA LEU A 16 11.35 9.30 -3.92
C LEU A 16 12.02 8.71 -5.17
N SER A 17 11.26 8.11 -6.08
CA SER A 17 11.79 7.58 -7.34
C SER A 17 12.47 8.66 -8.19
N VAL A 18 11.84 9.82 -8.34
CA VAL A 18 12.42 10.98 -9.05
C VAL A 18 13.70 11.46 -8.36
N MET A 19 13.70 11.52 -7.02
CA MET A 19 14.87 11.89 -6.23
C MET A 19 16.04 10.89 -6.45
N ILE A 20 15.78 9.58 -6.42
CA ILE A 20 16.79 8.54 -6.67
C ILE A 20 17.39 8.69 -8.07
N TRP A 21 16.57 8.86 -9.11
CA TRP A 21 17.07 9.11 -10.46
C TRP A 21 17.94 10.38 -10.54
N GLY A 22 17.54 11.44 -9.84
CA GLY A 22 18.35 12.66 -9.71
C GLY A 22 19.72 12.39 -9.09
N ILE A 23 19.78 11.63 -7.98
CA ILE A 23 21.02 11.23 -7.33
C ILE A 23 21.91 10.42 -8.28
N ILE A 24 21.34 9.45 -9.00
CA ILE A 24 22.07 8.61 -9.97
C ILE A 24 22.68 9.48 -11.07
N ILE A 25 21.91 10.39 -11.66
CA ILE A 25 22.39 11.31 -12.72
C ILE A 25 23.53 12.18 -12.19
N LEU A 26 23.41 12.72 -10.97
CA LEU A 26 24.46 13.52 -10.33
C LEU A 26 25.73 12.70 -10.09
N LEU A 27 25.61 11.45 -9.63
CA LEU A 27 26.76 10.55 -9.44
C LEU A 27 27.46 10.24 -10.77
N ILE A 28 26.69 9.92 -11.81
CA ILE A 28 27.22 9.69 -13.16
C ILE A 28 27.94 10.94 -13.67
N ARG A 29 27.33 12.12 -13.56
CA ARG A 29 27.90 13.40 -13.98
C ARG A 29 29.19 13.68 -13.23
N ARG A 30 29.21 13.51 -11.90
CA ARG A 30 30.39 13.72 -11.06
C ARG A 30 31.55 12.83 -11.51
N VAL A 31 31.28 11.55 -11.76
CA VAL A 31 32.30 10.61 -12.24
C VAL A 31 32.77 10.94 -13.65
N TYR A 32 31.87 11.38 -14.53
CA TYR A 32 32.19 11.79 -15.90
C TYR A 32 33.08 13.03 -15.98
N VAL A 33 32.76 14.07 -15.20
CA VAL A 33 33.55 15.31 -15.17
C VAL A 33 34.93 15.07 -14.54
N ALA A 34 35.01 14.24 -13.49
CA ALA A 34 36.27 13.89 -12.83
C ALA A 34 37.21 13.02 -13.69
N GLN A 35 36.74 12.46 -14.81
CA GLN A 35 37.55 11.63 -15.69
C GLN A 35 38.33 12.49 -16.71
N PRO A 36 39.61 12.18 -16.99
CA PRO A 36 40.39 12.87 -18.02
C PRO A 36 39.72 12.77 -19.40
N GLU A 37 39.80 13.83 -20.20
CA GLU A 37 39.09 13.92 -21.48
C GLU A 37 39.38 12.77 -22.45
N GLY A 38 40.63 12.32 -22.52
CA GLY A 38 41.04 11.19 -23.37
C GLY A 38 40.44 9.84 -22.97
N GLU A 39 39.93 9.71 -21.75
CA GLU A 39 39.35 8.46 -21.24
C GLU A 39 37.82 8.47 -21.21
N ARG A 40 37.19 9.63 -21.43
CA ARG A 40 35.74 9.80 -21.33
C ARG A 40 35.00 8.94 -22.36
N PRO A 41 34.10 8.05 -21.92
CA PRO A 41 33.20 7.34 -22.83
C PRO A 41 32.27 8.28 -23.61
N LYS A 42 31.81 7.84 -24.78
CA LYS A 42 30.65 8.48 -25.42
C LYS A 42 29.42 8.31 -24.52
N VAL A 43 28.63 9.37 -24.35
CA VAL A 43 27.44 9.39 -23.47
C VAL A 43 26.50 8.22 -23.75
N ILE A 44 26.22 7.89 -25.02
CA ILE A 44 25.36 6.75 -25.36
C ILE A 44 25.91 5.40 -24.86
N LYS A 45 27.23 5.22 -24.88
CA LYS A 45 27.87 3.98 -24.39
C LYS A 45 27.85 3.93 -22.87
N LEU A 46 27.95 5.09 -22.21
CA LEU A 46 27.78 5.20 -20.78
C LEU A 46 26.38 4.75 -20.37
N ILE A 47 25.34 5.26 -21.05
CA ILE A 47 23.95 4.88 -20.78
C ILE A 47 23.78 3.36 -20.91
N ILE A 48 24.28 2.75 -21.99
CA ILE A 48 24.21 1.29 -22.17
C ILE A 48 24.94 0.56 -21.03
N VAL A 49 26.14 1.00 -20.66
CA VAL A 49 26.94 0.37 -19.59
C VAL A 49 26.27 0.51 -18.23
N PHE A 50 25.64 1.64 -17.96
CA PHE A 50 24.84 1.85 -16.76
C PHE A 50 23.61 0.92 -16.74
N LEU A 51 22.84 0.88 -17.83
CA LEU A 51 21.64 0.05 -17.95
C LEU A 51 21.97 -1.45 -17.83
N VAL A 52 23.03 -1.91 -18.50
CA VAL A 52 23.50 -3.28 -18.33
C VAL A 52 23.98 -3.50 -16.89
N GLY A 53 24.62 -2.52 -16.26
CA GLY A 53 25.04 -2.57 -14.87
C GLY A 53 23.90 -2.75 -13.86
N LEU A 54 22.69 -2.27 -14.17
CA LEU A 54 21.50 -2.48 -13.32
C LEU A 54 21.13 -3.96 -13.20
N PHE A 55 21.44 -4.78 -14.21
CA PHE A 55 21.13 -6.21 -14.14
C PHE A 55 21.87 -6.89 -13.00
N SER A 56 21.08 -7.45 -12.10
CA SER A 56 21.53 -8.20 -10.94
C SER A 56 20.77 -9.51 -10.82
N PHE A 57 21.36 -10.45 -10.08
CA PHE A 57 20.61 -11.54 -9.50
C PHE A 57 20.01 -11.06 -8.18
N SER A 58 18.70 -11.16 -8.02
CA SER A 58 17.98 -10.76 -6.82
C SER A 58 17.29 -11.94 -6.13
N ILE A 59 17.10 -11.81 -4.82
CA ILE A 59 16.20 -12.67 -4.03
C ILE A 59 15.01 -11.84 -3.61
N ASP A 60 13.84 -12.46 -3.66
CA ASP A 60 12.57 -11.90 -3.24
C ASP A 60 12.36 -12.23 -1.76
N LEU A 61 12.21 -11.20 -0.92
CA LEU A 61 11.98 -11.31 0.51
C LEU A 61 10.63 -10.70 0.86
N PRO A 62 9.67 -11.45 1.45
CA PRO A 62 8.44 -10.87 1.95
C PRO A 62 8.74 -9.97 3.16
N PHE A 63 8.25 -8.74 3.15
CA PHE A 63 8.40 -7.77 4.23
C PHE A 63 7.23 -6.79 4.23
N SER A 64 6.51 -6.72 5.35
CA SER A 64 5.39 -5.78 5.55
C SER A 64 4.33 -5.82 4.45
N GLY A 65 3.86 -7.01 4.06
CA GLY A 65 2.90 -7.19 2.96
C GLY A 65 3.47 -7.03 1.55
N GLU A 66 4.68 -6.48 1.40
CA GLU A 66 5.35 -6.29 0.11
C GLU A 66 6.46 -7.32 -0.16
N ILE A 67 6.85 -7.47 -1.42
CA ILE A 67 7.99 -8.31 -1.83
C ILE A 67 9.19 -7.43 -2.15
N LEU A 68 10.18 -7.41 -1.25
CA LEU A 68 11.43 -6.69 -1.44
C LEU A 68 12.41 -7.48 -2.30
N LYS A 69 12.94 -6.84 -3.34
CA LYS A 69 13.96 -7.42 -4.21
C LYS A 69 15.36 -6.98 -3.80
N VAL A 70 16.11 -7.88 -3.18
CA VAL A 70 17.49 -7.60 -2.76
C VAL A 70 18.47 -8.11 -3.82
N SER A 71 19.21 -7.18 -4.42
CA SER A 71 20.25 -7.50 -5.41
C SER A 71 21.51 -8.05 -4.73
N ILE A 72 21.93 -9.27 -5.09
CA ILE A 72 23.07 -9.97 -4.47
C ILE A 72 24.25 -10.03 -5.43
N LEU A 73 24.03 -10.47 -6.67
CA LEU A 73 25.12 -10.67 -7.63
C LEU A 73 25.07 -9.63 -8.76
N PRO A 74 26.20 -8.99 -9.10
CA PRO A 74 26.26 -7.95 -10.12
C PRO A 74 26.45 -8.57 -11.52
N LEU A 75 25.46 -9.36 -11.98
CA LEU A 75 25.52 -10.09 -13.25
C LEU A 75 25.87 -9.18 -14.44
N GLY A 76 25.24 -8.01 -14.52
CA GLY A 76 25.51 -7.01 -15.54
C GLY A 76 26.96 -6.53 -15.56
N VAL A 77 27.53 -6.31 -14.38
CA VAL A 77 28.93 -5.91 -14.22
C VAL A 77 29.87 -7.03 -14.68
N TRP A 78 29.57 -8.29 -14.36
CA TRP A 78 30.37 -9.44 -14.82
C TRP A 78 30.33 -9.61 -16.34
N VAL A 79 29.16 -9.46 -16.95
CA VAL A 79 29.01 -9.49 -18.41
C VAL A 79 29.83 -8.37 -19.06
N LEU A 80 29.72 -7.15 -18.55
CA LEU A 80 30.49 -6.00 -19.03
C LEU A 80 31.98 -6.16 -18.82
N TYR A 81 32.41 -6.71 -17.68
CA TYR A 81 33.80 -7.02 -17.40
C TYR A 81 34.37 -7.94 -18.46
N TRP A 82 33.67 -9.05 -18.78
CA TRP A 82 34.12 -10.01 -19.78
C TRP A 82 34.24 -9.40 -21.18
N ILE A 83 33.24 -8.60 -21.61
CA ILE A 83 33.21 -7.99 -22.94
C ILE A 83 34.25 -6.87 -23.07
N LEU A 84 34.36 -5.98 -22.08
CA LEU A 84 35.20 -4.78 -22.15
C LEU A 84 36.67 -5.06 -21.79
N LYS A 85 36.95 -6.07 -20.96
CA LYS A 85 38.33 -6.50 -20.66
C LYS A 85 39.04 -7.01 -21.91
N ARG A 86 38.35 -7.76 -22.78
CA ARG A 86 38.89 -8.23 -24.07
C ARG A 86 39.39 -7.09 -24.97
N ARG A 87 38.85 -5.89 -24.79
CA ARG A 87 39.19 -4.69 -25.58
C ARG A 87 40.07 -3.70 -24.82
N ASN A 88 40.58 -4.08 -23.63
CA ASN A 88 41.31 -3.22 -22.70
C ASN A 88 40.59 -1.88 -22.37
N ARG A 89 39.24 -1.89 -22.39
CA ARG A 89 38.42 -0.68 -22.14
C ARG A 89 37.77 -0.69 -20.76
N TRP A 90 37.87 -1.79 -20.01
CA TRP A 90 37.22 -1.93 -18.71
C TRP A 90 37.49 -0.76 -17.75
N GLY A 91 38.74 -0.27 -17.69
CA GLY A 91 39.14 0.81 -16.80
C GLY A 91 38.26 2.07 -16.93
N ASN A 92 37.89 2.43 -18.15
CA ASN A 92 37.13 3.64 -18.43
C ASN A 92 35.64 3.50 -18.10
N TYR A 93 35.11 2.27 -18.13
CA TYR A 93 33.67 2.01 -18.02
C TYR A 93 33.25 1.41 -16.67
N ARG A 94 34.19 0.84 -15.90
CA ARG A 94 33.90 0.10 -14.66
C ARG A 94 33.07 0.91 -13.66
N LYS A 95 33.35 2.20 -13.52
CA LYS A 95 32.68 3.06 -12.52
C LYS A 95 31.19 3.16 -12.83
N TYR A 96 30.82 3.31 -14.11
CA TYR A 96 29.43 3.43 -14.53
C TYR A 96 28.66 2.11 -14.40
N ALA A 97 29.31 0.98 -14.67
CA ALA A 97 28.72 -0.34 -14.45
C ALA A 97 28.42 -0.57 -12.97
N TRP A 98 29.36 -0.23 -12.09
CA TRP A 98 29.15 -0.30 -10.65
C TRP A 98 28.09 0.68 -10.14
N ILE A 99 28.03 1.91 -10.67
CA ILE A 99 26.92 2.83 -10.35
C ILE A 99 25.59 2.18 -10.70
N GLY A 100 25.46 1.57 -11.89
CA GLY A 100 24.26 0.82 -12.27
C GLY A 100 23.91 -0.25 -11.26
N PHE A 101 24.86 -1.10 -10.87
CA PHE A 101 24.58 -2.13 -9.87
C PHE A 101 24.18 -1.55 -8.51
N PHE A 102 24.88 -0.50 -8.05
CA PHE A 102 24.59 0.12 -6.76
C PHE A 102 23.28 0.89 -6.74
N SER A 103 22.77 1.34 -7.88
CA SER A 103 21.44 1.94 -8.00
C SER A 103 20.34 1.01 -7.50
N ASN A 104 20.49 -0.31 -7.60
CA ASN A 104 19.52 -1.25 -7.03
C ASN A 104 19.35 -1.09 -5.51
N PHE A 105 20.43 -0.79 -4.77
CA PHE A 105 20.34 -0.54 -3.33
C PHE A 105 19.73 0.83 -3.02
N LEU A 106 19.92 1.82 -3.90
CA LEU A 106 19.22 3.10 -3.78
C LEU A 106 17.71 2.93 -3.96
N PHE A 107 17.29 2.10 -4.93
CA PHE A 107 15.88 1.77 -5.12
C PHE A 107 15.32 0.95 -3.94
N LEU A 108 16.07 -0.02 -3.42
CA LEU A 108 15.67 -0.75 -2.23
C LEU A 108 15.49 0.19 -1.02
N ALA A 109 16.43 1.10 -0.81
CA ALA A 109 16.34 2.11 0.24
C ALA A 109 15.13 3.03 0.05
N SER A 110 14.79 3.42 -1.19
CA SER A 110 13.59 4.23 -1.43
C SER A 110 12.29 3.48 -1.14
N VAL A 111 12.23 2.17 -1.40
CA VAL A 111 11.06 1.35 -1.04
C VAL A 111 10.91 1.29 0.47
N LEU A 112 11.98 0.97 1.21
CA LEU A 112 11.95 0.96 2.68
C LEU A 112 11.55 2.31 3.27
N LEU A 113 12.06 3.41 2.71
CA LEU A 113 11.66 4.76 3.11
C LEU A 113 10.19 5.05 2.74
N THR A 114 9.68 4.50 1.64
CA THR A 114 8.28 4.67 1.24
C THR A 114 7.36 3.98 2.23
N ILE A 115 7.68 2.74 2.63
CA ILE A 115 6.92 2.01 3.67
C ILE A 115 6.89 2.85 4.94
N TRP A 116 8.07 3.22 5.45
CA TRP A 116 8.17 3.98 6.70
C TRP A 116 7.49 5.36 6.65
N LEU A 117 7.58 6.08 5.52
CA LEU A 117 6.91 7.37 5.36
C LEU A 117 5.41 7.23 5.15
N THR A 118 4.95 6.15 4.51
CA THR A 118 3.52 5.86 4.36
C THR A 118 2.92 5.60 5.73
N ASP A 119 3.52 4.73 6.54
CA ASP A 119 3.05 4.44 7.90
C ASP A 119 3.03 5.69 8.79
N LEU A 120 4.01 6.58 8.60
CA LEU A 120 4.10 7.83 9.37
C LEU A 120 3.06 8.87 8.97
N ILE A 121 2.64 8.89 7.70
CA ILE A 121 1.69 9.88 7.16
C ILE A 121 0.26 9.34 7.18
N TYR A 122 0.10 8.03 7.01
CA TYR A 122 -1.15 7.30 6.89
C TYR A 122 -1.13 6.10 7.87
N PRO A 123 -1.20 6.36 9.19
CA PRO A 123 -1.18 5.32 10.21
C PRO A 123 -2.38 4.37 10.02
N GLU A 124 -2.11 3.06 9.95
CA GLU A 124 -3.14 2.02 9.75
C GLU A 124 -4.04 1.82 10.98
N ASP A 125 -3.60 2.28 12.15
CA ASP A 125 -4.31 2.20 13.43
C ASP A 125 -5.26 3.39 13.68
N GLU A 126 -5.37 4.32 12.73
CA GLU A 126 -6.26 5.47 12.81
C GLU A 126 -7.37 5.40 11.75
N LEU A 127 -8.63 5.52 12.17
CA LEU A 127 -9.79 5.51 11.26
C LEU A 127 -9.74 6.66 10.24
N GLU A 128 -9.14 7.80 10.62
CA GLU A 128 -8.96 8.98 9.75
C GLU A 128 -8.18 8.67 8.46
N THR A 129 -7.34 7.62 8.46
CA THR A 129 -6.63 7.14 7.27
C THR A 129 -7.61 6.60 6.22
N TYR A 130 -8.66 5.93 6.66
CA TYR A 130 -9.65 5.26 5.82
C TYR A 130 -10.90 6.09 5.57
N ILE A 131 -11.20 7.06 6.43
CA ILE A 131 -12.33 7.96 6.32
C ILE A 131 -11.86 9.39 6.62
N SER A 132 -11.62 10.17 5.56
CA SER A 132 -11.23 11.58 5.67
C SER A 132 -12.40 12.55 5.51
N ASP A 133 -13.44 12.16 4.78
CA ASP A 133 -14.67 12.94 4.65
C ASP A 133 -15.90 12.03 4.55
N VAL A 134 -16.93 12.40 5.31
CA VAL A 134 -18.23 11.72 5.41
C VAL A 134 -19.40 12.61 4.98
N SER A 135 -19.13 13.80 4.45
CA SER A 135 -20.17 14.80 4.14
C SER A 135 -21.20 14.31 3.11
N ASN A 136 -20.81 13.40 2.21
CA ASN A 136 -21.68 12.76 1.23
C ASN A 136 -21.93 11.28 1.54
N ALA A 137 -21.55 10.81 2.74
CA ALA A 137 -21.67 9.41 3.09
C ALA A 137 -23.13 9.00 3.19
N GLU A 138 -23.44 7.79 2.72
CA GLU A 138 -24.77 7.21 2.77
C GLU A 138 -24.70 5.82 3.40
N LEU A 139 -25.78 5.44 4.08
CA LEU A 139 -25.95 4.11 4.64
C LEU A 139 -26.72 3.24 3.65
N MET A 140 -26.16 2.09 3.31
CA MET A 140 -26.84 1.05 2.53
C MET A 140 -26.98 -0.20 3.38
N VAL A 141 -28.20 -0.70 3.52
CA VAL A 141 -28.44 -2.00 4.18
C VAL A 141 -27.89 -3.12 3.29
N SER A 142 -26.90 -3.86 3.78
CA SER A 142 -26.26 -4.97 3.07
C SER A 142 -26.85 -6.33 3.43
N HIS A 143 -27.54 -6.45 4.57
CA HIS A 143 -28.13 -7.71 5.05
C HIS A 143 -29.58 -7.53 5.56
N PRO A 144 -30.49 -8.51 5.36
CA PRO A 144 -31.90 -8.42 5.79
C PRO A 144 -32.14 -8.21 7.29
N THR A 145 -31.16 -8.51 8.15
CA THR A 145 -31.22 -8.25 9.60
C THR A 145 -30.94 -6.79 9.96
N GLY A 146 -30.52 -5.97 8.99
CA GLY A 146 -30.34 -4.54 9.19
C GLY A 146 -31.68 -3.83 9.24
N ASP A 147 -31.93 -3.11 10.34
CA ASP A 147 -33.10 -2.25 10.48
C ASP A 147 -33.06 -1.11 9.44
N GLN A 148 -34.21 -0.47 9.19
CA GLN A 148 -34.20 0.82 8.49
C GLN A 148 -33.57 1.87 9.40
N ALA A 149 -32.27 2.09 9.22
CA ALA A 149 -31.50 3.10 9.91
C ALA A 149 -31.12 4.24 8.97
N SER A 150 -30.96 5.43 9.53
CA SER A 150 -30.41 6.60 8.85
C SER A 150 -29.08 7.00 9.47
N LEU A 151 -28.21 7.61 8.65
CA LEU A 151 -26.89 8.04 9.06
C LEU A 151 -26.92 9.51 9.48
N ASP A 152 -26.48 9.79 10.71
CA ASP A 152 -26.12 11.15 11.13
C ASP A 152 -24.65 11.42 10.79
N THR A 153 -24.42 12.11 9.67
CA THR A 153 -23.07 12.40 9.17
C THR A 153 -22.28 13.34 10.06
N GLU A 154 -22.94 14.25 10.81
CA GLU A 154 -22.27 15.15 11.74
C GLU A 154 -21.83 14.40 13.01
N SER A 155 -22.68 13.51 13.51
CA SER A 155 -22.34 12.63 14.64
C SER A 155 -21.24 11.64 14.25
N LEU A 156 -21.28 11.07 13.04
CA LEU A 156 -20.18 10.23 12.54
C LEU A 156 -18.88 11.04 12.47
N LYS A 157 -18.90 12.21 11.84
CA LYS A 157 -17.72 13.08 11.71
C LYS A 157 -17.09 13.46 13.05
N SER A 158 -17.92 13.76 14.05
CA SER A 158 -17.43 14.11 15.39
C SER A 158 -16.90 12.92 16.19
N SER A 159 -17.32 11.69 15.85
CA SER A 159 -16.89 10.46 16.52
C SER A 159 -15.72 9.75 15.86
N ILE A 160 -15.25 10.14 14.67
CA ILE A 160 -14.11 9.49 13.98
C ILE A 160 -12.88 9.33 14.89
N GLN A 161 -12.60 10.33 15.73
CA GLN A 161 -11.43 10.33 16.63
C GLN A 161 -11.58 9.44 17.87
N SER A 162 -12.81 9.02 18.22
CA SER A 162 -13.02 8.13 19.36
C SER A 162 -12.87 6.65 18.99
N PHE A 163 -12.82 6.33 17.70
CA PHE A 163 -12.57 4.99 17.21
C PHE A 163 -11.13 4.54 17.47
N GLN A 164 -10.99 3.35 18.04
CA GLN A 164 -9.70 2.71 18.26
C GLN A 164 -9.67 1.38 17.53
N LEU A 165 -8.50 1.02 17.02
CA LEU A 165 -8.27 -0.30 16.46
C LEU A 165 -8.49 -1.34 17.56
N ALA A 166 -9.46 -2.23 17.34
CA ALA A 166 -9.81 -3.27 18.29
C ALA A 166 -9.23 -4.60 17.78
N ASP A 167 -8.47 -5.28 18.65
CA ASP A 167 -8.10 -6.69 18.45
C ASP A 167 -9.38 -7.52 18.52
N THR A 168 -10.05 -7.71 17.40
CA THR A 168 -11.14 -8.68 17.27
C THR A 168 -10.71 -9.72 16.29
N ASP A 169 -10.78 -10.98 16.74
CA ASP A 169 -10.55 -12.13 15.89
C ASP A 169 -11.76 -12.26 14.96
N VAL A 170 -11.76 -11.54 13.84
CA VAL A 170 -12.83 -11.59 12.81
C VAL A 170 -13.04 -13.04 12.33
N ILE A 171 -12.00 -13.88 12.46
CA ILE A 171 -12.04 -15.32 12.23
C ILE A 171 -12.92 -16.04 13.26
N GLU A 172 -12.89 -15.65 14.53
CA GLU A 172 -13.76 -16.19 15.58
C GLU A 172 -15.23 -15.83 15.31
N TRP A 173 -15.51 -14.60 14.86
CA TRP A 173 -16.87 -14.21 14.42
C TRP A 173 -17.38 -15.03 13.22
N TYR A 174 -16.55 -15.24 12.19
CA TYR A 174 -16.94 -16.08 11.05
C TYR A 174 -17.22 -17.52 11.48
N HIS A 175 -16.43 -18.06 12.41
CA HIS A 175 -16.63 -19.40 12.94
C HIS A 175 -17.85 -19.51 13.86
N ASP A 176 -18.17 -18.47 14.63
CA ASP A 176 -19.38 -18.43 15.46
C ASP A 176 -20.64 -18.33 14.58
N SER A 177 -20.56 -17.64 13.43
CA SER A 177 -21.67 -17.53 12.47
C SER A 177 -22.04 -18.83 11.73
N GLU A 178 -21.21 -19.88 11.86
CA GLU A 178 -21.43 -21.21 11.27
C GLU A 178 -22.09 -22.21 12.25
N ASP A 179 -22.62 -21.76 13.40
CA ASP A 179 -23.25 -22.65 14.38
C ASP A 179 -24.64 -23.11 13.91
N TRP A 180 -24.71 -24.34 13.38
CA TRP A 180 -25.97 -24.99 13.00
C TRP A 180 -26.78 -25.34 14.25
N ASP A 181 -28.08 -25.02 14.26
CA ASP A 181 -28.98 -25.48 15.32
C ASP A 181 -29.17 -27.00 15.19
N ILE A 182 -28.62 -27.74 16.15
CA ILE A 182 -28.61 -29.20 16.20
C ILE A 182 -30.05 -29.77 16.34
N GLU A 183 -31.01 -28.99 16.84
CA GLU A 183 -32.40 -29.43 17.01
C GLU A 183 -33.26 -29.21 15.75
N THR A 184 -33.04 -28.13 15.00
CA THR A 184 -33.86 -27.76 13.83
C THR A 184 -33.21 -28.13 12.49
N ASN A 185 -31.89 -28.36 12.45
CA ASN A 185 -31.12 -28.60 11.23
C ASN A 185 -31.32 -27.50 10.16
N GLU A 186 -31.62 -26.29 10.63
CA GLU A 186 -31.66 -25.04 9.89
C GLU A 186 -30.48 -24.17 10.35
N PRO A 187 -29.90 -23.32 9.48
CA PRO A 187 -28.96 -22.32 9.95
C PRO A 187 -29.67 -21.45 11.00
N LYS A 188 -29.06 -21.23 12.17
CA LYS A 188 -29.56 -20.22 13.10
C LYS A 188 -29.71 -18.92 12.31
N GLU A 189 -30.85 -18.24 12.45
CA GLU A 189 -30.95 -16.82 12.08
C GLU A 189 -30.04 -16.06 13.04
N GLU A 190 -28.74 -16.08 12.78
CA GLU A 190 -27.80 -15.28 13.54
C GLU A 190 -27.86 -13.85 13.00
N ASP A 191 -28.01 -12.90 13.93
CA ASP A 191 -27.99 -11.49 13.63
C ASP A 191 -26.64 -11.13 13.00
N GLU A 192 -26.64 -10.85 11.69
CA GLU A 192 -25.44 -10.35 10.99
C GLU A 192 -24.90 -9.14 11.76
N LYS A 193 -23.64 -9.25 12.20
CA LYS A 193 -22.97 -8.27 13.04
C LYS A 193 -22.73 -6.98 12.28
N PHE A 194 -22.50 -7.05 10.97
CA PHE A 194 -22.21 -5.91 10.10
C PHE A 194 -23.27 -5.74 9.01
N PRO A 195 -24.53 -5.40 9.35
CA PRO A 195 -25.63 -5.42 8.40
C PRO A 195 -25.70 -4.19 7.50
N TYR A 196 -24.81 -3.20 7.71
CA TYR A 196 -24.79 -1.95 6.95
C TYR A 196 -23.45 -1.73 6.25
N LEU A 197 -23.50 -1.10 5.08
CA LEU A 197 -22.37 -0.63 4.30
C LEU A 197 -22.40 0.90 4.23
N LEU A 198 -21.28 1.52 4.57
CA LEU A 198 -21.04 2.94 4.40
C LEU A 198 -20.48 3.18 2.99
N ILE A 199 -21.20 3.96 2.19
CA ILE A 199 -20.82 4.28 0.81
C ILE A 199 -20.58 5.79 0.66
N ASN A 200 -19.96 6.21 -0.45
CA ASN A 200 -19.69 7.61 -0.80
C ASN A 200 -18.80 8.37 0.21
N THR A 201 -17.92 7.66 0.92
CA THR A 201 -16.87 8.26 1.77
C THR A 201 -15.62 8.60 0.96
N GLU A 202 -14.89 9.64 1.38
CA GLU A 202 -13.54 9.91 0.86
C GLU A 202 -12.48 9.46 1.88
N ASN A 203 -11.29 9.12 1.39
CA ASN A 203 -10.13 8.80 2.23
C ASN A 203 -8.87 9.56 1.77
N GLN A 204 -7.87 9.59 2.64
CA GLN A 204 -6.66 10.40 2.42
C GLN A 204 -5.84 9.94 1.20
N GLN A 205 -5.96 8.67 0.84
CA GLN A 205 -5.23 8.06 -0.29
C GLN A 205 -6.04 7.99 -1.59
N LYS A 206 -7.30 8.44 -1.58
CA LYS A 206 -8.29 8.31 -2.67
C LYS A 206 -8.45 6.87 -3.21
N LEU A 207 -8.28 5.88 -2.35
CA LEU A 207 -8.49 4.47 -2.67
C LEU A 207 -9.96 4.08 -2.46
N GLN A 208 -10.36 2.90 -2.95
CA GLN A 208 -11.69 2.35 -2.66
C GLN A 208 -11.58 1.36 -1.51
N TYR A 209 -12.28 1.64 -0.42
CA TYR A 209 -12.42 0.76 0.73
C TYR A 209 -13.89 0.39 0.89
N LEU A 210 -14.16 -0.83 1.35
CA LEU A 210 -15.49 -1.22 1.79
C LEU A 210 -15.54 -1.05 3.29
N ILE A 211 -16.50 -0.27 3.78
CA ILE A 211 -16.60 0.06 5.19
C ILE A 211 -17.95 -0.43 5.67
N TYR A 212 -17.94 -1.49 6.47
CA TYR A 212 -19.15 -2.01 7.08
C TYR A 212 -19.35 -1.41 8.45
N ILE A 213 -20.61 -1.27 8.87
CA ILE A 213 -20.98 -0.74 10.17
C ILE A 213 -21.63 -1.85 10.98
N GLU A 214 -21.19 -1.97 12.23
CA GLU A 214 -21.77 -2.88 13.19
C GLU A 214 -23.23 -2.50 13.49
N SER A 215 -24.06 -3.50 13.83
CA SER A 215 -25.50 -3.33 14.06
C SER A 215 -25.85 -2.31 15.14
N ASP A 216 -24.94 -2.08 16.09
CA ASP A 216 -25.05 -1.09 17.18
C ASP A 216 -24.53 0.31 16.82
N GLY A 217 -23.90 0.47 15.65
CA GLY A 217 -23.31 1.74 15.20
C GLY A 217 -22.01 2.11 15.90
N LYS A 218 -21.41 1.20 16.68
CA LYS A 218 -20.21 1.44 17.47
C LYS A 218 -18.96 0.82 16.87
N GLY A 219 -19.13 -0.09 15.92
CA GLY A 219 -18.03 -0.74 15.20
C GLY A 219 -18.01 -0.38 13.72
N LEU A 220 -16.81 -0.30 13.17
CA LEU A 220 -16.54 -0.12 11.75
C LEU A 220 -15.53 -1.17 11.29
N LEU A 221 -15.91 -1.97 10.30
CA LEU A 221 -15.02 -2.93 9.65
C LEU A 221 -14.57 -2.38 8.29
N VAL A 222 -13.33 -1.94 8.22
CA VAL A 222 -12.72 -1.42 7.00
C VAL A 222 -12.02 -2.56 6.26
N THR A 223 -12.52 -2.91 5.08
CA THR A 223 -11.92 -3.89 4.19
C THR A 223 -11.11 -3.19 3.09
N THR A 224 -9.80 -3.43 3.09
CA THR A 224 -8.87 -3.01 2.04
C THR A 224 -8.61 -4.16 1.05
N LYS A 225 -7.72 -3.95 0.07
CA LYS A 225 -7.31 -5.04 -0.85
C LYS A 225 -6.53 -6.16 -0.14
N ASP A 226 -5.79 -5.81 0.90
CA ASP A 226 -4.79 -6.69 1.50
C ASP A 226 -5.23 -7.23 2.86
N GLN A 227 -6.01 -6.46 3.61
CA GLN A 227 -6.45 -6.82 4.97
C GLN A 227 -7.72 -6.09 5.43
N GLN A 228 -8.28 -6.55 6.55
CA GLN A 228 -9.42 -5.97 7.23
C GLN A 228 -9.00 -5.36 8.57
N TYR A 229 -9.55 -4.20 8.90
CA TYR A 229 -9.31 -3.50 10.16
C TYR A 229 -10.63 -3.26 10.85
N TYR A 230 -10.71 -3.64 12.13
CA TYR A 230 -11.90 -3.41 12.94
C TYR A 230 -11.64 -2.28 13.94
N PHE A 231 -12.42 -1.22 13.81
CA PHE A 231 -12.40 -0.07 14.70
C PHE A 231 -13.65 -0.08 15.57
N ARG A 232 -13.51 0.19 16.87
CA ARG A 232 -14.65 0.32 17.78
C ARG A 232 -14.55 1.59 18.61
N SER A 233 -15.71 2.20 18.88
CA SER A 233 -15.86 3.32 19.81
C SER A 233 -17.07 3.09 20.70
N ASP A 234 -16.87 3.15 22.01
CA ASP A 234 -17.98 3.07 22.97
C ASP A 234 -18.85 4.33 22.99
N GLU A 235 -18.32 5.44 22.46
CA GLU A 235 -18.91 6.78 22.46
C GLU A 235 -19.65 7.12 21.16
N ALA A 236 -19.48 6.32 20.10
CA ALA A 236 -20.09 6.60 18.81
C ALA A 236 -21.62 6.36 18.83
N GLU A 237 -22.37 7.36 18.36
CA GLU A 237 -23.82 7.33 18.24
C GLU A 237 -24.23 8.06 16.93
N PHE A 238 -24.01 7.43 15.77
CA PHE A 238 -24.35 8.01 14.45
C PHE A 238 -25.41 7.22 13.67
N LEU A 239 -25.79 6.04 14.14
CA LEU A 239 -26.92 5.29 13.57
C LEU A 239 -28.22 5.69 14.25
N LEU A 240 -29.11 6.31 13.48
CA LEU A 240 -30.46 6.65 13.90
C LEU A 240 -31.40 5.57 13.40
N LYS A 241 -31.75 4.61 14.26
CA LYS A 241 -32.78 3.60 13.93
C LYS A 241 -34.13 4.31 13.76
N GLY A 242 -34.88 3.96 12.72
CA GLY A 242 -36.23 4.46 12.54
C GLY A 242 -37.07 4.11 13.78
N GLU A 243 -37.82 5.08 14.33
CA GLU A 243 -38.85 4.77 15.31
C GLU A 243 -39.79 3.74 14.68
N ASP A 244 -40.02 2.62 15.39
CA ASP A 244 -41.11 1.72 15.08
C ASP A 244 -42.39 2.58 14.93
N GLU A 245 -42.94 2.67 13.72
CA GLU A 245 -44.32 3.13 13.55
C GLU A 245 -45.23 2.11 14.22
N SER A 246 -45.45 2.29 15.52
CA SER A 246 -46.38 1.53 16.37
C SER A 246 -47.84 1.81 16.01
#